data_AF-X1FLS5-F1
#
_entry.id   AF-X1FLS5-F1
#
_cell.length_a   1.000
_cell.length_b   1.000
_cell.length_c   1.000
_cell.angle_alpha   90.00
_cell.angle_beta   90.00
_cell.angle_gamma   90.00
#
_symmetry.space_group_name_H-M   'P 1'
#
loop_
_entity.id
_entity.type
_entity.pdbx_description
1 polymer ?
#
loop_
_entity_poly.entity_id
_entity_poly.type
_entity_poly.pdbx_seq_one_letter_code
_entity_poly.pdbx_strand_id
1 'polypeptide(L)'
;MYNNDIKEEKEIEAIKLIDWAETLADKGEGDKAIDEYEKAAQIYLDIGGYIKLDELYIRITQLISQFKNNIQALYRLKSIIRKTEELK
;
A
#
# COMPACT_ATOMS: atom_id res chain seq x y z
N MET A 1 -15.96 7.15 -22.72
CA MET A 1 -16.13 8.19 -21.69
C MET A 1 -16.43 7.57 -20.32
N TYR A 2 -17.34 6.59 -20.21
CA TYR A 2 -17.68 5.88 -18.96
C TYR A 2 -16.52 5.32 -18.11
N ASN A 3 -15.43 4.84 -18.71
CA ASN A 3 -14.32 4.22 -17.95
C ASN A 3 -13.43 5.24 -17.22
N ASN A 4 -13.39 6.50 -17.65
CA ASN A 4 -12.57 7.51 -16.99
C ASN A 4 -13.23 8.02 -15.71
N ASP A 5 -14.54 8.21 -15.73
CA ASP A 5 -15.29 8.68 -14.56
C ASP A 5 -15.21 7.65 -13.41
N ILE A 6 -15.35 6.36 -13.72
CA ILE A 6 -15.19 5.26 -12.75
C ILE A 6 -13.75 5.20 -12.21
N LYS A 7 -12.75 5.45 -13.07
CA LYS A 7 -11.35 5.47 -12.65
C LYS A 7 -11.07 6.63 -11.70
N GLU A 8 -11.61 7.81 -11.99
CA GLU A 8 -11.46 9.01 -11.18
C GLU A 8 -12.14 8.85 -9.81
N GLU A 9 -13.35 8.27 -9.76
CA GLU A 9 -14.03 7.95 -8.51
C GLU A 9 -13.21 6.98 -7.63
N LYS A 10 -12.68 5.92 -8.23
CA LYS A 10 -11.80 4.97 -7.54
C LYS A 10 -10.51 5.64 -7.05
N GLU A 11 -9.92 6.52 -7.83
CA GLU A 11 -8.71 7.25 -7.43
C GLU A 11 -8.98 8.16 -6.22
N ILE A 12 -10.13 8.85 -6.19
CA ILE A 12 -10.57 9.64 -5.03
C ILE A 12 -10.78 8.76 -3.80
N GLU A 13 -11.37 7.57 -3.95
CA GLU A 13 -11.51 6.60 -2.86
C GLU A 13 -10.15 6.18 -2.30
N ALA A 14 -9.19 5.85 -3.18
CA ALA A 14 -7.84 5.48 -2.78
C ALA A 14 -7.12 6.61 -2.04
N ILE A 15 -7.28 7.86 -2.48
CA ILE A 15 -6.70 9.04 -1.81
C ILE A 15 -7.24 9.19 -0.38
N LYS A 16 -8.56 9.02 -0.18
CA LYS A 16 -9.15 9.09 1.17
C LYS A 16 -8.63 8.00 2.09
N LEU A 17 -8.44 6.79 1.57
CA LEU A 17 -7.84 5.68 2.31
C LEU A 17 -6.40 6.01 2.71
N ILE A 18 -5.62 6.62 1.82
CA ILE A 18 -4.24 7.07 2.10
C ILE A 18 -4.20 8.12 3.20
N ASP A 19 -5.03 9.17 3.09
CA ASP A 19 -5.07 10.25 4.09
C ASP A 19 -5.44 9.71 5.48
N TRP A 20 -6.36 8.74 5.50
CA TRP A 20 -6.75 8.07 6.74
C TRP A 20 -5.64 7.16 7.28
N ALA A 21 -4.94 6.44 6.40
CA ALA A 21 -3.80 5.61 6.77
C ALA A 21 -2.65 6.44 7.38
N GLU A 22 -2.34 7.61 6.82
CA GLU A 22 -1.37 8.55 7.42
C GLU A 22 -1.83 9.02 8.80
N THR A 23 -3.11 9.39 8.95
CA THR A 23 -3.67 9.79 10.25
C THR A 23 -3.54 8.70 11.31
N LEU A 24 -3.74 7.43 10.93
CA LEU A 24 -3.56 6.28 11.82
C LEU A 24 -2.09 6.05 12.16
N ALA A 25 -1.19 6.19 11.19
CA ALA A 25 0.25 6.07 11.40
C ALA A 25 0.76 7.13 12.38
N ASP A 26 0.33 8.39 12.24
CA ASP A 26 0.68 9.50 13.13
C ASP A 26 0.19 9.28 14.58
N LYS A 27 -0.93 8.55 14.76
CA LYS A 27 -1.45 8.13 16.07
C LYS A 27 -0.73 6.92 16.66
N GLY A 28 0.22 6.33 15.94
CA GLY A 28 0.92 5.11 16.33
C GLY A 28 0.12 3.83 16.09
N GLU A 29 -1.01 3.90 15.39
CA GLU A 29 -1.88 2.76 15.06
C GLU A 29 -1.39 2.04 13.79
N GLY A 30 -0.12 1.63 13.79
CA GLY A 30 0.59 1.13 12.60
C GLY A 30 -0.08 -0.05 11.90
N ASP A 31 -0.62 -1.03 12.64
CA ASP A 31 -1.33 -2.17 12.04
C ASP A 31 -2.57 -1.72 11.25
N LYS A 32 -3.36 -0.79 11.81
CA LYS A 32 -4.54 -0.24 11.12
C LYS A 32 -4.15 0.63 9.94
N ALA A 33 -3.07 1.40 10.06
CA ALA A 33 -2.55 2.19 8.95
C ALA A 33 -2.20 1.29 7.76
N ILE A 34 -1.53 0.15 8.01
CA ILE A 34 -1.20 -0.84 6.98
C ILE A 34 -2.47 -1.36 6.31
N ASP A 35 -3.52 -1.71 7.07
CA ASP A 35 -4.78 -2.21 6.50
C ASP A 35 -5.40 -1.19 5.51
N GLU A 36 -5.38 0.10 5.84
CA GLU A 36 -5.92 1.15 4.96
C GLU A 36 -5.03 1.39 3.72
N TYR A 37 -3.71 1.32 3.87
CA TYR A 37 -2.79 1.35 2.72
C TYR A 37 -2.99 0.16 1.78
N GLU A 38 -3.22 -1.04 2.31
CA GLU A 38 -3.47 -2.24 1.48
C GLU A 38 -4.77 -2.11 0.68
N LYS A 39 -5.81 -1.50 1.24
CA LYS A 39 -7.04 -1.19 0.49
C LYS A 39 -6.79 -0.18 -0.64
N ALA A 40 -6.05 0.90 -0.36
CA ALA A 40 -5.68 1.88 -1.39
C ALA A 40 -4.84 1.23 -2.51
N ALA A 41 -3.90 0.35 -2.13
CA ALA A 41 -3.07 -0.39 -3.07
C ALA A 41 -3.92 -1.29 -3.99
N GLN A 42 -4.91 -1.99 -3.44
CA GLN A 42 -5.82 -2.81 -4.25
C GLN A 42 -6.57 -1.97 -5.30
N ILE A 43 -7.01 -0.76 -4.94
CA ILE A 43 -7.67 0.13 -5.91
C ILE A 43 -6.72 0.58 -7.02
N TYR A 44 -5.49 0.99 -6.67
CA TYR A 44 -4.50 1.38 -7.67
C TYR A 44 -4.09 0.21 -8.58
N LEU A 45 -4.05 -1.02 -8.06
CA LEU A 45 -3.87 -2.22 -8.87
C LEU A 45 -5.03 -2.40 -9.85
N ASP A 46 -6.27 -2.29 -9.40
CA ASP A 46 -7.48 -2.47 -10.22
C ASP A 46 -7.58 -1.46 -11.37
N ILE A 47 -7.10 -0.22 -11.17
CA ILE A 47 -7.17 0.86 -12.18
C ILE A 47 -5.88 1.03 -13.00
N GLY A 48 -4.88 0.17 -12.78
CA GLY A 48 -3.59 0.20 -13.48
C GLY A 48 -2.67 1.37 -13.09
N GLY A 49 -2.82 1.92 -11.88
CA GLY A 49 -2.03 3.02 -11.33
C GLY A 49 -0.73 2.54 -10.66
N TYR A 50 0.14 1.87 -11.42
CA TYR A 50 1.30 1.15 -10.85
C TYR A 50 2.33 2.04 -10.12
N ILE A 51 2.50 3.30 -10.53
CA ILE A 51 3.42 4.23 -9.83
C ILE A 51 2.94 4.44 -8.38
N LYS A 52 1.64 4.69 -8.20
CA LYS A 52 1.05 4.87 -6.87
C LYS A 52 1.06 3.57 -6.08
N LEU A 53 0.85 2.44 -6.75
CA LEU A 53 0.96 1.12 -6.12
C LEU A 53 2.35 0.89 -5.49
N ASP A 54 3.42 1.22 -6.21
CA ASP A 54 4.79 1.08 -5.71
C ASP A 54 5.05 2.00 -4.50
N GLU A 55 4.60 3.25 -4.57
CA GLU A 55 4.69 4.20 -3.45
C GLU A 55 4.00 3.66 -2.18
N LEU A 56 2.81 3.06 -2.32
CA LEU A 56 2.06 2.50 -1.20
C LEU A 56 2.76 1.30 -0.58
N TYR A 57 3.32 0.40 -1.37
CA TYR A 57 4.07 -0.74 -0.83
C TYR A 57 5.38 -0.33 -0.16
N ILE A 58 6.04 0.72 -0.65
CA ILE A 58 7.19 1.31 0.05
C ILE A 58 6.76 1.85 1.41
N ARG A 59 5.64 2.59 1.47
CA ARG A 59 5.12 3.16 2.72
C ARG A 59 4.71 2.07 3.72
N ILE A 60 4.01 1.03 3.28
CA ILE A 60 3.67 -0.14 4.10
C ILE A 60 4.95 -0.78 4.66
N THR A 61 5.98 -0.96 3.83
CA THR A 61 7.25 -1.56 4.28
C THR A 61 7.95 -0.71 5.34
N GLN A 62 7.93 0.62 5.19
CA GLN A 62 8.45 1.54 6.19
C GLN A 62 7.68 1.41 7.51
N LEU A 63 6.35 1.39 7.46
CA LEU A 63 5.51 1.22 8.65
C LEU A 63 5.74 -0.12 9.33
N ILE A 64 5.79 -1.22 8.58
CA ILE A 64 6.13 -2.53 9.14
C ILE A 64 7.50 -2.50 9.83
N SER A 65 8.49 -1.82 9.24
CA SER A 65 9.83 -1.69 9.82
C SER A 65 9.85 -0.81 11.08
N GLN A 66 8.99 0.20 11.14
CA GLN A 66 8.87 1.13 12.26
C GLN A 66 8.08 0.53 13.44
N PHE A 67 7.00 -0.21 13.15
CA PHE A 67 6.04 -0.69 14.15
C PHE A 67 6.25 -2.16 14.56
N LYS A 68 6.90 -2.99 13.74
CA LYS A 68 7.31 -4.35 14.16
C LYS A 68 8.79 -4.39 14.45
N ASN A 69 9.16 -5.02 15.57
CA ASN A 69 10.53 -5.45 15.82
C ASN A 69 11.10 -6.13 14.55
N ASN A 70 12.18 -5.55 14.02
CA ASN A 70 12.90 -5.72 12.74
C ASN A 70 12.85 -7.07 11.97
N ILE A 71 12.47 -8.17 12.59
CA ILE A 71 12.60 -9.53 12.04
C ILE A 71 11.48 -9.86 11.04
N GLN A 72 10.21 -9.54 11.32
CA GLN A 72 9.11 -9.89 10.40
C GLN A 72 9.12 -9.06 9.11
N ALA A 73 9.52 -7.80 9.17
CA ALA A 73 9.70 -6.92 8.01
C ALA A 73 10.70 -7.51 7.02
N LEU A 74 11.84 -7.97 7.53
CA LEU A 74 12.91 -8.59 6.76
C LEU A 74 12.46 -9.88 6.06
N TYR A 75 11.66 -10.72 6.72
CA TYR A 75 11.12 -11.95 6.12
C TYR A 75 10.12 -11.67 4.99
N ARG A 76 9.26 -10.66 5.14
CA ARG A 76 8.33 -10.27 4.06
C ARG A 76 9.08 -9.71 2.86
N LEU A 77 10.09 -8.86 3.07
CA LEU A 77 10.92 -8.31 2.00
C LEU A 77 11.63 -9.41 1.20
N LYS A 78 12.24 -10.39 1.89
CA LYS A 78 12.88 -11.55 1.26
C LYS A 78 11.90 -12.39 0.43
N SER A 79 10.66 -12.55 0.92
CA SER A 79 9.63 -13.31 0.21
C SER A 79 9.20 -12.62 -1.10
N ILE A 80 9.06 -11.29 -1.07
CA ILE A 80 8.70 -10.49 -2.25
C ILE A 80 9.83 -10.54 -3.30
N ILE A 81 11.09 -10.32 -2.89
CA ILE A 81 12.25 -10.37 -3.81
C ILE A 81 12.32 -11.72 -4.52
N ARG A 82 12.19 -12.82 -3.77
CA ARG A 82 12.25 -14.17 -4.35
C ARG A 82 11.15 -14.40 -5.39
N LYS A 83 9.92 -13.97 -5.10
CA LYS A 83 8.81 -14.06 -6.06
C LYS A 83 9.05 -13.25 -7.32
N THR A 84 9.70 -12.08 -7.21
CA THR A 84 10.02 -11.25 -8.37
C THR A 84 11.19 -11.79 -9.19
N GLU A 85 12.11 -12.55 -8.58
CA GLU A 85 13.19 -13.24 -9.29
C GLU A 85 12.71 -14.50 -10.01
N GLU A 86 11.77 -15.23 -9.43
CA GLU A 86 11.15 -16.43 -10.03
C GLU A 86 10.25 -16.10 -11.25
N LEU A 87 9.91 -14.82 -11.46
CA LEU A 87 9.10 -14.34 -12.59
C LEU A 87 9.94 -13.82 -13.77
N LYS A 88 11.27 -13.89 -13.69
CA LYS A 88 12.21 -13.62 -14.79
C LYS A 88 12.53 -14.88 -15.57
#